data_AF-A0A9N8RNR1-F1
#
_entry.id   AF-A0A9N8RNR1-F1
#
_cell.length_a   1.000
_cell.length_b   1.000
_cell.length_c   1.000
_cell.angle_alpha   90.00
_cell.angle_beta   90.00
_cell.angle_gamma   90.00
#
_symmetry.space_group_name_H-M   'P 1'
#
loop_
_entity.id
_entity.type
_entity.pdbx_description
1 polymer ?
#
loop_
_entity_poly.entity_id
_entity_poly.type
_entity_poly.pdbx_seq_one_letter_code
_entity_poly.pdbx_strand_id
1 'polypeptide(L)'
;MEMDFGVLEFCLRVMWYLPYLLSSTRSFAHADDFQSIAAGEEIRAKIVEGTAETVILMFEYAFRLEDFSGYLEDLHKVKIQLHDAGSFCEMYHHSQNRELLKDLHKLINDMRKGSIQLLEYQAKQKLKDLLLNPGDAVDHIDHPVDSFCLQGTRQNVLRDIYDWAEDTKSPTICWLPGLAGTGKSTVSRTVARDLRDRCLGGCFFFKKGAGNRAGGRTIFSIIAYQLALNFPPVRQYIIDAVQEDPSSVMRSMNEQWRILIREPLNKVQDKKFITVVLVVDALDECDADDRRNMMALLTECPDVLKVFITSRPEFDIEAHFARHQQLHREIALHRVKMVDIKTDITMFLKHCIRKFLLDHNSCHRKKELQLDPDWPGSDRFQALVTRSIPLFIAAATFIRLIESIYWAGSPDSRLDSIIDDSHPVRSAYDAAYMPVLDPILNGTPAEAQGKAYDSFTQIIGSLILLANPLSMASLAVLLGVEEHDVAGTVDPLRSVLDVPRDDGPIKLFHLSFRDFLLSKSAGDLKVDENSTHAKLASRRLRHLEGELRIEICDLKSPGRSRFDIDQDTINQKIPHETQYACRYWVHHVIGSGKQLQDNDEEHQFLKRFFLN
;
A
#
# COMPACT_ATOMS: atom_id res chain seq x y z
N MET A 1 -14.51 -39.59 25.16
CA MET A 1 -15.09 -38.75 26.24
C MET A 1 -14.05 -38.68 27.35
N GLU A 2 -12.93 -38.02 27.09
CA GLU A 2 -11.92 -37.73 28.10
C GLU A 2 -12.27 -36.37 28.67
N MET A 3 -12.70 -36.35 29.94
CA MET A 3 -12.86 -35.10 30.67
C MET A 3 -11.48 -34.45 30.77
N ASP A 4 -11.37 -33.23 30.25
CA ASP A 4 -10.18 -32.40 30.33
C ASP A 4 -9.81 -32.21 31.82
N PHE A 5 -8.56 -32.50 32.16
CA PHE A 5 -8.04 -32.43 33.54
C PHE A 5 -8.25 -31.04 34.16
N GLY A 6 -8.30 -29.99 33.33
CA GLY A 6 -8.63 -28.63 33.77
C GLY A 6 -10.07 -28.45 34.25
N VAL A 7 -11.03 -29.20 33.68
CA VAL A 7 -12.44 -29.20 34.12
C VAL A 7 -12.60 -29.99 35.41
N LEU A 8 -11.85 -31.08 35.59
CA LEU A 8 -11.83 -31.84 36.84
C LEU A 8 -11.16 -31.04 37.97
N GLU A 9 -10.04 -30.37 37.67
CA GLU A 9 -9.36 -29.46 38.61
C GLU A 9 -10.25 -28.26 38.97
N PHE A 10 -11.03 -27.75 38.02
CA PHE A 10 -12.06 -26.73 38.24
C PHE A 10 -13.18 -27.21 39.17
N CYS A 11 -13.77 -28.39 38.93
CA CYS A 11 -14.78 -28.97 39.80
C CYS A 11 -14.25 -29.18 41.22
N LEU A 12 -13.01 -29.63 41.35
CA LEU A 12 -12.33 -29.81 42.65
C LEU A 12 -12.06 -28.47 43.34
N ARG A 13 -11.65 -27.42 42.61
CA ARG A 13 -11.44 -26.07 43.17
C ARG A 13 -12.74 -25.40 43.59
N VAL A 14 -13.82 -25.52 42.80
CA VAL A 14 -15.14 -24.99 43.16
C VAL A 14 -15.73 -25.74 44.36
N MET A 15 -15.59 -27.07 44.41
CA MET A 15 -15.94 -27.88 45.59
C MET A 15 -15.08 -27.55 46.82
N TRP A 16 -13.84 -27.10 46.63
CA TRP A 16 -12.96 -26.66 47.73
C TRP A 16 -13.35 -25.29 48.28
N TYR A 17 -13.82 -24.36 47.44
CA TYR A 17 -14.25 -23.02 47.85
C TYR A 17 -15.69 -22.96 48.38
N LEU A 18 -16.56 -23.91 47.99
CA LEU A 18 -17.95 -24.01 48.46
C LEU A 18 -18.06 -24.02 50.01
N PRO A 19 -17.25 -24.80 50.74
CA PRO A 19 -17.23 -24.80 52.21
C PRO A 19 -16.73 -23.47 52.82
N TYR A 20 -15.87 -22.72 52.14
CA TYR A 20 -15.39 -21.40 52.60
C TYR A 20 -16.46 -20.31 52.45
N LEU A 21 -17.20 -20.36 51.34
CA LEU A 21 -18.41 -19.55 51.13
C LEU A 21 -19.48 -19.84 52.21
N LEU A 22 -19.70 -21.11 52.53
CA LEU A 22 -20.66 -21.54 53.56
C LEU A 22 -20.17 -21.25 54.99
N SER A 23 -18.86 -21.30 55.27
CA SER A 23 -18.29 -21.11 56.61
C SER A 23 -17.98 -19.66 56.99
N SER A 24 -17.85 -18.75 56.02
CA SER A 24 -17.68 -17.30 56.26
C SER A 24 -18.85 -16.66 57.05
N THR A 25 -19.96 -17.39 57.19
CA THR A 25 -21.13 -16.98 57.99
C THR A 25 -21.04 -17.38 59.47
N ARG A 26 -20.04 -18.14 59.93
CA ARG A 26 -19.99 -18.71 61.31
C ARG A 26 -19.42 -17.79 62.40
N SER A 27 -18.94 -16.59 62.09
CA SER A 27 -18.24 -15.73 63.06
C SER A 27 -19.14 -14.71 63.78
N PHE A 28 -20.22 -15.13 64.45
CA PHE A 28 -20.91 -14.26 65.41
C PHE A 28 -21.56 -15.08 66.52
N ALA A 29 -20.81 -15.30 67.60
CA ALA A 29 -21.37 -15.70 68.88
C ALA A 29 -20.64 -14.90 69.95
N HIS A 30 -21.20 -13.75 70.34
CA HIS A 30 -21.17 -13.19 71.69
C HIS A 30 -22.07 -11.95 71.78
N ALA A 31 -22.79 -11.87 72.91
CA ALA A 31 -23.65 -10.79 73.42
C ALA A 31 -25.14 -10.78 73.00
N ASP A 32 -25.95 -11.43 73.84
CA ASP A 32 -27.21 -10.97 74.48
C ASP A 32 -28.28 -10.27 73.62
N ASP A 33 -29.29 -11.03 73.17
CA ASP A 33 -30.69 -10.80 73.55
C ASP A 33 -31.61 -11.94 73.01
N PHE A 34 -32.37 -12.54 73.92
CA PHE A 34 -33.31 -13.64 73.64
C PHE A 34 -34.65 -13.09 73.13
N GLN A 35 -34.89 -13.06 71.81
CA GLN A 35 -36.22 -13.31 71.21
C GLN A 35 -36.31 -13.38 69.65
N SER A 36 -35.23 -13.20 68.88
CA SER A 36 -35.32 -13.17 67.39
C SER A 36 -34.67 -14.35 66.65
N ILE A 37 -34.22 -15.40 67.35
CA ILE A 37 -33.36 -16.45 66.76
C ILE A 37 -34.12 -17.35 65.75
N ALA A 38 -35.40 -17.64 65.97
CA ALA A 38 -36.16 -18.56 65.10
C ALA A 38 -36.45 -17.97 63.70
N ALA A 39 -36.77 -16.68 63.60
CA ALA A 39 -37.00 -16.02 62.30
C ALA A 39 -35.68 -15.77 61.55
N GLY A 40 -34.60 -15.50 62.29
CA GLY A 40 -33.26 -15.33 61.71
C GLY A 40 -32.70 -16.63 61.12
N GLU A 41 -32.90 -17.78 61.78
CA GLU A 41 -32.48 -19.08 61.24
C GLU A 41 -33.31 -19.54 60.03
N GLU A 42 -34.62 -19.26 60.02
CA GLU A 42 -35.49 -19.60 58.88
C GLU A 42 -35.19 -18.76 57.62
N ILE A 43 -34.91 -17.46 57.81
CA ILE A 43 -34.48 -16.57 56.72
C ILE A 43 -33.09 -16.97 56.23
N ARG A 44 -32.18 -17.36 57.13
CA ARG A 44 -30.84 -17.83 56.81
C ARG A 44 -30.86 -19.17 56.04
N ALA A 45 -31.76 -20.09 56.40
CA ALA A 45 -31.98 -21.33 55.66
C ALA A 45 -32.51 -21.05 54.25
N LYS A 46 -33.51 -20.18 54.11
CA LYS A 46 -34.08 -19.79 52.80
C LYS A 46 -33.10 -19.05 51.89
N ILE A 47 -32.19 -18.23 52.43
CA ILE A 47 -31.15 -17.55 51.65
C ILE A 47 -30.10 -18.56 51.15
N VAL A 48 -29.64 -19.47 52.03
CA VAL A 48 -28.65 -20.50 51.65
C VAL A 48 -29.24 -21.48 50.64
N GLU A 49 -30.49 -21.88 50.82
CA GLU A 49 -31.23 -22.77 49.92
C GLU A 49 -31.49 -22.11 48.56
N GLY A 50 -31.95 -20.86 48.52
CA GLY A 50 -32.16 -20.12 47.28
C GLY A 50 -30.87 -19.82 46.50
N THR A 51 -29.74 -19.59 47.19
CA THR A 51 -28.44 -19.38 46.54
C THR A 51 -27.87 -20.70 46.01
N ALA A 52 -28.04 -21.80 46.75
CA ALA A 52 -27.63 -23.13 46.32
C ALA A 52 -28.49 -23.63 45.14
N GLU A 53 -29.81 -23.43 45.18
CA GLU A 53 -30.71 -23.74 44.06
C GLU A 53 -30.38 -22.92 42.82
N THR A 54 -30.06 -21.62 42.96
CA THR A 54 -29.67 -20.78 41.81
C THR A 54 -28.35 -21.24 41.18
N VAL A 55 -27.37 -21.66 42.00
CA VAL A 55 -26.09 -22.20 41.52
C VAL A 55 -26.27 -23.59 40.89
N ILE A 56 -27.14 -24.44 41.46
CA ILE A 56 -27.49 -25.75 40.91
C ILE A 56 -28.25 -25.60 39.59
N LEU A 57 -29.20 -24.65 39.49
CA LEU A 57 -29.86 -24.32 38.22
C LEU A 57 -28.85 -23.80 37.19
N MET A 58 -27.93 -22.90 37.57
CA MET A 58 -26.87 -22.45 36.66
C MET A 58 -26.01 -23.61 36.14
N PHE A 59 -25.71 -24.60 37.00
CA PHE A 59 -25.02 -25.83 36.59
C PHE A 59 -25.89 -26.70 35.69
N GLU A 60 -27.14 -27.01 36.06
CA GLU A 60 -28.04 -27.85 35.25
C GLU A 60 -28.37 -27.23 33.87
N TYR A 61 -28.46 -25.90 33.78
CA TYR A 61 -28.68 -25.17 32.52
C TYR A 61 -27.42 -25.09 31.66
N ALA A 62 -26.22 -25.02 32.23
CA ALA A 62 -24.97 -25.03 31.48
C ALA A 62 -24.67 -26.38 30.80
N PHE A 63 -25.28 -27.48 31.27
CA PHE A 63 -25.06 -28.84 30.77
C PHE A 63 -26.13 -29.36 29.79
N ARG A 64 -27.21 -28.62 29.50
CA ARG A 64 -28.20 -28.97 28.46
C ARG A 64 -28.00 -28.07 27.23
N LEU A 65 -27.19 -28.51 26.26
CA LEU A 65 -26.80 -27.70 25.10
C LEU A 65 -27.23 -28.32 23.77
N GLU A 66 -28.33 -27.83 23.18
CA GLU A 66 -28.67 -28.05 21.75
C GLU A 66 -29.19 -26.80 21.00
N ASP A 67 -29.59 -25.68 21.63
CA ASP A 67 -30.10 -24.50 20.89
C ASP A 67 -29.65 -23.15 21.51
N PHE A 68 -29.13 -22.25 20.65
CA PHE A 68 -28.53 -20.95 21.00
C PHE A 68 -29.53 -19.78 20.98
N SER A 69 -30.72 -19.96 20.42
CA SER A 69 -31.76 -18.90 20.40
C SER A 69 -32.41 -18.70 21.78
N GLY A 70 -32.67 -19.80 22.50
CA GLY A 70 -33.12 -19.77 23.90
C GLY A 70 -32.08 -19.16 24.85
N TYR A 71 -30.78 -19.32 24.55
CA TYR A 71 -29.68 -18.77 25.36
C TYR A 71 -29.75 -17.25 25.51
N LEU A 72 -30.12 -16.49 24.47
CA LEU A 72 -30.18 -15.03 24.54
C LEU A 72 -31.40 -14.53 25.34
N GLU A 73 -32.55 -15.19 25.21
CA GLU A 73 -33.75 -14.87 26.00
C GLU A 73 -33.57 -15.24 27.48
N ASP A 74 -32.93 -16.38 27.74
CA ASP A 74 -32.66 -16.84 29.10
C ASP A 74 -31.55 -16.03 29.78
N LEU A 75 -30.53 -15.56 29.05
CA LEU A 75 -29.57 -14.57 29.58
C LEU A 75 -30.21 -13.22 29.88
N HIS A 76 -31.23 -12.82 29.12
CA HIS A 76 -31.97 -11.58 29.39
C HIS A 76 -32.82 -11.72 30.65
N LYS A 77 -33.46 -12.88 30.87
CA LYS A 77 -34.17 -13.20 32.12
C LYS A 77 -33.22 -13.25 33.32
N VAL A 78 -32.06 -13.89 33.17
CA VAL A 78 -31.02 -13.95 34.22
C VAL A 78 -30.45 -12.57 34.51
N LYS A 79 -30.28 -11.70 33.50
CA LYS A 79 -29.87 -10.29 33.68
C LYS A 79 -30.90 -9.49 34.48
N ILE A 80 -32.19 -9.68 34.22
CA ILE A 80 -33.28 -9.01 34.95
C ILE A 80 -33.32 -9.53 36.40
N GLN A 81 -33.22 -10.85 36.60
CA GLN A 81 -33.18 -11.45 37.94
C GLN A 81 -31.92 -11.07 38.75
N LEU A 82 -30.76 -10.92 38.10
CA LEU A 82 -29.53 -10.42 38.73
C LEU A 82 -29.58 -8.91 39.01
N HIS A 83 -30.28 -8.14 38.17
CA HIS A 83 -30.54 -6.72 38.43
C HIS A 83 -31.46 -6.56 39.64
N ASP A 84 -32.50 -7.40 39.76
CA ASP A 84 -33.43 -7.39 40.89
C ASP A 84 -32.79 -7.93 42.18
N ALA A 85 -31.95 -8.98 42.09
CA ALA A 85 -31.15 -9.48 43.21
C ALA A 85 -30.04 -8.50 43.62
N GLY A 86 -29.44 -7.78 42.67
CA GLY A 86 -28.49 -6.70 42.90
C GLY A 86 -29.14 -5.51 43.61
N SER A 87 -30.37 -5.16 43.21
CA SER A 87 -31.18 -4.11 43.85
C SER A 87 -31.57 -4.47 45.29
N PHE A 88 -31.83 -5.76 45.56
CA PHE A 88 -32.10 -6.27 46.92
C PHE A 88 -30.83 -6.32 47.79
N CYS A 89 -29.67 -6.68 47.22
CA CYS A 89 -28.38 -6.68 47.91
C CYS A 89 -27.81 -5.28 48.16
N GLU A 90 -28.14 -4.28 47.34
CA GLU A 90 -27.76 -2.88 47.60
C GLU A 90 -28.45 -2.30 48.86
N MET A 91 -29.60 -2.85 49.25
CA MET A 91 -30.37 -2.42 50.41
C MET A 91 -29.81 -2.91 51.76
N TYR A 92 -28.85 -3.85 51.78
CA TYR A 92 -28.22 -4.37 53.01
C TYR A 92 -26.70 -4.52 52.84
N HIS A 93 -25.93 -3.62 53.45
CA HIS A 93 -24.48 -3.54 53.28
C HIS A 93 -23.70 -4.72 53.88
N HIS A 94 -22.74 -5.26 53.10
CA HIS A 94 -21.33 -5.40 53.53
C HIS A 94 -20.40 -5.56 52.31
N SER A 95 -19.23 -4.91 52.39
CA SER A 95 -18.18 -4.80 51.34
C SER A 95 -17.65 -6.13 50.80
N GLN A 96 -17.73 -7.22 51.57
CA GLN A 96 -17.25 -8.56 51.18
C GLN A 96 -18.07 -9.21 50.06
N ASN A 97 -19.40 -9.02 50.03
CA ASN A 97 -20.24 -9.53 48.92
C ASN A 97 -19.96 -8.78 47.61
N ARG A 98 -19.54 -7.52 47.70
CA ARG A 98 -19.21 -6.70 46.52
C ARG A 98 -17.90 -7.15 45.86
N GLU A 99 -16.92 -7.59 46.63
CA GLU A 99 -15.68 -8.21 46.11
C GLU A 99 -15.98 -9.56 45.47
N LEU A 100 -16.78 -10.40 46.13
CA LEU A 100 -17.15 -11.71 45.60
C LEU A 100 -17.97 -11.63 44.30
N LEU A 101 -18.88 -10.65 44.20
CA LEU A 101 -19.61 -10.36 42.96
C LEU A 101 -18.68 -9.85 41.85
N LYS A 102 -17.64 -9.06 42.19
CA LYS A 102 -16.62 -8.64 41.21
C LYS A 102 -15.81 -9.84 40.73
N ASP A 103 -15.43 -10.74 41.62
CA ASP A 103 -14.69 -11.95 41.27
C ASP A 103 -15.53 -12.91 40.41
N LEU A 104 -16.80 -13.09 40.74
CA LEU A 104 -17.73 -13.86 39.91
C LEU A 104 -17.92 -13.22 38.53
N HIS A 105 -18.09 -11.90 38.46
CA HIS A 105 -18.20 -11.17 37.21
C HIS A 105 -16.92 -11.27 36.37
N LYS A 106 -15.75 -11.20 37.00
CA LYS A 106 -14.45 -11.42 36.37
C LYS A 106 -14.35 -12.84 35.81
N LEU A 107 -14.72 -13.86 36.59
CA LEU A 107 -14.71 -15.26 36.18
C LEU A 107 -15.66 -15.52 35.00
N ILE A 108 -16.88 -14.97 35.03
CA ILE A 108 -17.84 -15.06 33.92
C ILE A 108 -17.27 -14.42 32.65
N ASN A 109 -16.62 -13.27 32.77
CA ASN A 109 -15.97 -12.61 31.64
C ASN A 109 -14.78 -13.41 31.11
N ASP A 110 -13.99 -14.03 31.99
CA ASP A 110 -12.84 -14.87 31.61
C ASP A 110 -13.31 -16.19 30.95
N MET A 111 -14.38 -16.81 31.45
CA MET A 111 -15.03 -17.96 30.80
C MET A 111 -15.59 -17.59 29.44
N ARG A 112 -16.29 -16.46 29.33
CA ARG A 112 -16.81 -15.96 28.05
C ARG A 112 -15.69 -15.73 27.05
N LYS A 113 -14.56 -15.16 27.47
CA LYS A 113 -13.35 -15.01 26.64
C LYS A 113 -12.79 -16.37 26.22
N GLY A 114 -12.68 -17.33 27.14
CA GLY A 114 -12.20 -18.69 26.85
C GLY A 114 -13.08 -19.43 25.84
N SER A 115 -14.42 -19.35 25.98
CA SER A 115 -15.36 -19.96 25.03
C SER A 115 -15.30 -19.30 23.64
N ILE A 116 -15.15 -17.98 23.56
CA ILE A 116 -14.96 -17.27 22.28
C ILE A 116 -13.66 -17.74 21.62
N GLN A 117 -12.56 -17.83 22.36
CA GLN A 117 -11.27 -18.32 21.86
C GLN A 117 -11.36 -19.77 21.34
N LEU A 118 -12.10 -20.64 22.04
CA LEU A 118 -12.30 -22.02 21.61
C LEU A 118 -13.12 -22.10 20.30
N LEU A 119 -14.19 -21.31 20.18
CA LEU A 119 -15.00 -21.23 18.96
C LEU A 119 -14.22 -20.66 17.78
N GLU A 120 -13.39 -19.65 18.02
CA GLU A 120 -12.47 -19.10 17.01
C GLU A 120 -11.44 -20.14 16.57
N TYR A 121 -10.88 -20.89 17.51
CA TYR A 121 -9.95 -21.98 17.20
C TYR A 121 -10.60 -23.06 16.33
N GLN A 122 -11.80 -23.53 16.72
CA GLN A 122 -12.55 -24.54 15.95
C GLN A 122 -12.92 -24.04 14.55
N ALA A 123 -13.40 -22.79 14.45
CA ALA A 123 -13.70 -22.16 13.17
C ALA A 123 -12.45 -22.07 12.27
N LYS A 124 -11.30 -21.69 12.85
CA LYS A 124 -10.03 -21.61 12.12
C LYS A 124 -9.58 -22.97 11.60
N GLN A 125 -9.73 -24.05 12.39
CA GLN A 125 -9.42 -25.40 11.92
C GLN A 125 -10.36 -25.83 10.79
N LYS A 126 -11.67 -25.63 10.94
CA LYS A 126 -12.65 -25.94 9.90
C LYS A 126 -12.36 -25.20 8.59
N LEU A 127 -11.97 -23.92 8.68
CA LEU A 127 -11.61 -23.11 7.50
C LEU A 127 -10.32 -23.59 6.83
N LYS A 128 -9.34 -24.10 7.59
CA LYS A 128 -8.09 -24.65 7.01
C LYS A 128 -8.33 -25.92 6.19
N ASP A 129 -9.33 -26.71 6.59
CA ASP A 129 -9.70 -27.93 5.87
C ASP A 129 -10.52 -27.62 4.60
N LEU A 130 -11.28 -26.52 4.62
CA LEU A 130 -12.20 -26.15 3.54
C LEU A 130 -11.61 -25.21 2.49
N LEU A 131 -10.74 -24.29 2.90
CA LEU A 131 -10.15 -23.28 2.03
C LEU A 131 -8.63 -23.45 1.96
N LEU A 132 -8.02 -22.89 0.91
CA LEU A 132 -6.57 -22.81 0.78
C LEU A 132 -6.01 -22.02 1.96
N ASN A 133 -5.45 -22.74 2.95
CA ASN A 133 -4.71 -22.13 4.05
C ASN A 133 -3.52 -21.38 3.43
N PRO A 134 -3.45 -20.06 3.61
CA PRO A 134 -2.57 -19.23 2.82
C PRO A 134 -1.08 -19.51 3.00
N GLY A 135 -0.62 -20.14 4.09
CA GLY A 135 0.81 -20.33 4.34
C GLY A 135 1.61 -19.04 4.09
N ASP A 136 2.61 -19.11 3.20
CA ASP A 136 3.44 -17.99 2.73
C ASP A 136 2.68 -16.83 2.06
N ALA A 137 1.40 -16.98 1.72
CA ALA A 137 0.57 -15.92 1.14
C ALA A 137 0.00 -14.94 2.18
N VAL A 138 -0.02 -15.30 3.48
CA VAL A 138 -0.57 -14.46 4.57
C VAL A 138 0.46 -14.04 5.62
N ASP A 139 1.54 -14.81 5.82
CA ASP A 139 2.54 -14.52 6.88
C ASP A 139 3.48 -13.33 6.61
N HIS A 140 3.15 -12.45 5.64
CA HIS A 140 3.95 -11.27 5.29
C HIS A 140 3.56 -9.97 6.00
N ILE A 141 2.45 -9.93 6.74
CA ILE A 141 2.24 -8.80 7.65
C ILE A 141 3.24 -8.89 8.82
N ASP A 142 3.61 -10.10 9.24
CA ASP A 142 4.45 -10.33 10.43
C ASP A 142 5.84 -10.93 10.08
N HIS A 143 6.23 -10.99 8.80
CA HIS A 143 7.55 -11.48 8.41
C HIS A 143 8.63 -10.50 8.87
N PRO A 144 9.68 -10.94 9.59
CA PRO A 144 10.68 -10.06 10.21
C PRO A 144 11.56 -9.24 9.24
N VAL A 145 11.38 -9.42 7.93
CA VAL A 145 12.10 -8.73 6.85
C VAL A 145 11.21 -7.67 6.18
N ASP A 146 9.89 -7.74 6.37
CA ASP A 146 8.93 -6.85 5.72
C ASP A 146 8.83 -5.52 6.49
N SER A 147 9.02 -4.41 5.78
CA SER A 147 9.08 -3.07 6.37
C SER A 147 7.73 -2.37 6.31
N PHE A 148 7.33 -1.77 7.44
CA PHE A 148 6.24 -0.80 7.52
C PHE A 148 6.76 0.62 7.28
N CYS A 149 5.85 1.56 7.04
CA CYS A 149 6.19 2.98 7.02
C CYS A 149 6.82 3.35 8.36
N LEU A 150 7.98 4.01 8.30
CA LEU A 150 8.61 4.56 9.50
C LEU A 150 7.66 5.58 10.11
N GLN A 151 7.49 5.54 11.43
CA GLN A 151 6.67 6.51 12.14
C GLN A 151 7.10 7.94 11.80
N GLY A 152 6.14 8.78 11.42
CA GLY A 152 6.38 10.17 11.01
C GLY A 152 6.57 10.35 9.50
N THR A 153 6.74 9.27 8.72
CA THR A 153 6.82 9.32 7.25
C THR A 153 5.46 9.06 6.60
N ARG A 154 5.24 9.54 5.37
CA ARG A 154 4.03 9.29 4.56
C ARG A 154 2.71 9.66 5.26
N GLN A 155 2.75 10.55 6.25
CA GLN A 155 1.61 10.84 7.12
C GLN A 155 0.38 11.35 6.35
N ASN A 156 0.58 12.23 5.37
CA ASN A 156 -0.53 12.76 4.57
C ASN A 156 -1.17 11.66 3.71
N VAL A 157 -0.33 10.83 3.06
CA VAL A 157 -0.80 9.69 2.25
C VAL A 157 -1.59 8.71 3.12
N LEU A 158 -1.06 8.33 4.28
CA LEU A 158 -1.75 7.40 5.18
C LEU A 158 -3.07 8.00 5.70
N ARG A 159 -3.08 9.28 6.04
CA ARG A 159 -4.31 9.98 6.46
C ARG A 159 -5.37 9.95 5.37
N ASP A 160 -5.03 10.28 4.13
CA ASP A 160 -5.99 10.29 3.01
C ASP A 160 -6.59 8.90 2.75
N ILE A 161 -5.80 7.83 2.96
CA ILE A 161 -6.26 6.43 2.88
C ILE A 161 -7.19 6.11 4.06
N TYR A 162 -6.83 6.49 5.29
CA TYR A 162 -7.67 6.22 6.46
C TYR A 162 -8.99 6.98 6.41
N ASP A 163 -8.97 8.24 5.99
CA ASP A 163 -10.17 9.05 5.75
C ASP A 163 -11.07 8.38 4.69
N TRP A 164 -10.48 7.85 3.62
CA TRP A 164 -11.21 7.07 2.61
C TRP A 164 -11.80 5.78 3.20
N ALA A 165 -11.06 5.05 4.04
CA ALA A 165 -11.52 3.79 4.60
C ALA A 165 -12.71 4.01 5.55
N GLU A 166 -12.67 5.07 6.36
CA GLU A 166 -13.67 5.39 7.39
C GLU A 166 -14.94 6.04 6.83
N ASP A 167 -14.85 6.82 5.75
CA ASP A 167 -16.01 7.52 5.19
C ASP A 167 -16.88 6.61 4.32
N THR A 168 -18.08 6.25 4.78
CA THR A 168 -19.02 5.39 4.03
C THR A 168 -19.47 5.98 2.68
N LYS A 169 -19.27 7.28 2.45
CA LYS A 169 -19.59 7.96 1.18
C LYS A 169 -18.43 7.97 0.20
N SER A 170 -17.24 7.60 0.65
CA SER A 170 -16.08 7.52 -0.22
C SER A 170 -16.24 6.39 -1.24
N PRO A 171 -15.60 6.52 -2.43
CA PRO A 171 -15.69 5.49 -3.48
C PRO A 171 -15.26 4.11 -2.99
N THR A 172 -15.77 3.06 -3.65
CA THR A 172 -15.47 1.66 -3.33
C THR A 172 -13.97 1.34 -3.36
N ILE A 173 -13.22 1.97 -4.27
CA ILE A 173 -11.81 1.68 -4.48
C ILE A 173 -10.95 2.87 -4.05
N CYS A 174 -9.85 2.62 -3.36
CA CYS A 174 -8.75 3.58 -3.24
C CYS A 174 -7.54 3.01 -3.97
N TRP A 175 -7.15 3.69 -5.04
CA TRP A 175 -6.02 3.31 -5.86
C TRP A 175 -4.81 4.18 -5.51
N LEU A 176 -3.70 3.53 -5.14
CA LEU A 176 -2.42 4.16 -4.84
C LEU A 176 -1.42 3.91 -6.00
N PRO A 177 -1.46 4.70 -7.09
CA PRO A 177 -0.48 4.58 -8.14
C PRO A 177 0.87 5.16 -7.72
N GLY A 178 1.95 4.49 -8.09
CA GLY A 178 3.30 4.96 -7.78
C GLY A 178 4.38 4.25 -8.57
N LEU A 179 5.52 4.90 -8.75
CA LEU A 179 6.66 4.32 -9.47
C LEU A 179 7.27 3.17 -8.67
N ALA A 180 8.10 2.38 -9.34
CA ALA A 180 8.94 1.40 -8.68
C ALA A 180 9.76 2.07 -7.56
N GLY A 181 9.86 1.41 -6.40
CA GLY A 181 10.68 1.90 -5.30
C GLY A 181 10.16 3.14 -4.54
N THR A 182 8.94 3.61 -4.80
CA THR A 182 8.31 4.72 -4.05
C THR A 182 7.72 4.32 -2.70
N GLY A 183 7.66 3.02 -2.40
CA GLY A 183 7.18 2.49 -1.11
C GLY A 183 5.72 2.04 -1.09
N LYS A 184 5.08 1.78 -2.25
CA LYS A 184 3.70 1.27 -2.33
C LYS A 184 3.43 0.08 -1.41
N SER A 185 4.25 -0.97 -1.50
CA SER A 185 4.12 -2.18 -0.67
C SER A 185 4.36 -1.92 0.82
N THR A 186 5.15 -0.90 1.17
CA THR A 186 5.37 -0.48 2.56
C THR A 186 4.13 0.24 3.09
N VAL A 187 3.49 1.08 2.27
CA VAL A 187 2.21 1.75 2.59
C VAL A 187 1.10 0.72 2.74
N SER A 188 0.93 -0.22 1.79
CA SER A 188 -0.14 -1.23 1.86
C SER A 188 -0.02 -2.16 3.06
N ARG A 189 1.20 -2.60 3.42
CA ARG A 189 1.43 -3.35 4.66
C ARG A 189 1.08 -2.54 5.91
N THR A 190 1.42 -1.25 5.93
CA THR A 190 1.08 -0.35 7.06
C THR A 190 -0.43 -0.21 7.20
N VAL A 191 -1.12 0.01 6.08
CA VAL A 191 -2.59 0.09 6.05
C VAL A 191 -3.22 -1.23 6.49
N ALA A 192 -2.76 -2.37 5.99
CA ALA A 192 -3.26 -3.68 6.39
C ALA A 192 -3.08 -3.92 7.90
N ARG A 193 -1.91 -3.61 8.46
CA ARG A 193 -1.65 -3.71 9.90
C ARG A 193 -2.59 -2.81 10.70
N ASP A 194 -2.71 -1.54 10.34
CA ASP A 194 -3.47 -0.55 11.11
C ASP A 194 -4.98 -0.80 11.02
N LEU A 195 -5.46 -1.46 9.96
CA LEU A 195 -6.87 -1.85 9.80
C LEU A 195 -7.21 -3.24 10.37
N ARG A 196 -6.21 -4.04 10.77
CA ARG A 196 -6.36 -5.44 11.22
C ARG A 196 -7.43 -5.58 12.31
N ASP A 197 -7.36 -4.75 13.34
CA ASP A 197 -8.28 -4.81 14.50
C ASP A 197 -9.53 -3.92 14.34
N ARG A 198 -9.74 -3.38 13.13
CA ARG A 198 -10.82 -2.43 12.83
C ARG A 198 -11.79 -2.98 11.79
N CYS A 199 -11.34 -3.05 10.55
CA CYS A 199 -12.21 -3.32 9.40
C CYS A 199 -11.52 -4.11 8.28
N LEU A 200 -10.32 -4.63 8.48
CA LEU A 200 -9.64 -5.44 7.48
C LEU A 200 -10.40 -6.76 7.27
N GLY A 201 -10.87 -7.03 6.05
CA GLY A 201 -11.38 -8.34 5.66
C GLY A 201 -10.25 -9.28 5.30
N GLY A 202 -9.26 -8.82 4.55
CA GLY A 202 -8.12 -9.62 4.15
C GLY A 202 -7.15 -8.84 3.28
N CYS A 203 -6.00 -9.46 3.01
CA CYS A 203 -4.96 -8.87 2.18
C CYS A 203 -4.40 -9.91 1.18
N PHE A 204 -3.93 -9.42 0.05
CA PHE A 204 -3.21 -10.21 -0.93
C PHE A 204 -2.08 -9.39 -1.53
N PHE A 205 -0.87 -9.91 -1.50
CA PHE A 205 0.32 -9.24 -2.02
C PHE A 205 0.82 -10.00 -3.24
N PHE A 206 0.58 -9.45 -4.44
CA PHE A 206 1.08 -10.04 -5.67
C PHE A 206 2.60 -10.05 -5.67
N LYS A 207 3.16 -11.11 -6.25
CA LYS A 207 4.59 -11.21 -6.49
C LYS A 207 4.85 -12.01 -7.76
N LYS A 208 5.41 -11.36 -8.78
CA LYS A 208 5.68 -11.99 -10.07
C LYS A 208 6.63 -13.19 -9.89
N GLY A 209 6.28 -14.31 -10.51
CA GLY A 209 7.07 -15.56 -10.46
C GLY A 209 7.04 -16.32 -9.12
N ALA A 210 6.28 -15.87 -8.12
CA ALA A 210 6.19 -16.52 -6.81
C ALA A 210 5.02 -17.52 -6.70
N GLY A 211 4.85 -18.40 -7.69
CA GLY A 211 3.86 -19.49 -7.68
C GLY A 211 2.42 -18.98 -7.46
N ASN A 212 1.81 -19.36 -6.33
CA ASN A 212 0.45 -18.97 -5.93
C ASN A 212 0.24 -17.44 -5.74
N ARG A 213 1.30 -16.63 -5.80
CA ARG A 213 1.23 -15.15 -5.77
C ARG A 213 1.36 -14.47 -7.13
N ALA A 214 1.68 -15.24 -8.18
CA ALA A 214 1.78 -14.71 -9.55
C ALA A 214 0.42 -14.78 -10.26
N GLY A 215 -0.34 -15.86 -10.02
CA GLY A 215 -1.62 -16.11 -10.69
C GLY A 215 -2.84 -15.76 -9.84
N GLY A 216 -3.90 -15.34 -10.50
CA GLY A 216 -5.19 -14.99 -9.93
C GLY A 216 -6.06 -16.19 -9.52
N ARG A 217 -5.60 -17.42 -9.76
CA ARG A 217 -6.36 -18.65 -9.45
C ARG A 217 -6.59 -18.91 -7.97
N THR A 218 -5.80 -18.32 -7.08
CA THR A 218 -5.89 -18.60 -5.63
C THR A 218 -6.21 -17.36 -4.80
N ILE A 219 -6.35 -16.19 -5.43
CA ILE A 219 -6.52 -14.94 -4.68
C ILE A 219 -7.81 -14.95 -3.86
N PHE A 220 -8.95 -15.30 -4.46
CA PHE A 220 -10.23 -15.15 -3.79
C PHE A 220 -10.51 -16.28 -2.81
N SER A 221 -9.94 -17.47 -2.99
CA SER A 221 -9.93 -18.49 -1.94
C SER A 221 -9.10 -18.07 -0.72
N ILE A 222 -7.91 -17.47 -0.93
CA ILE A 222 -7.07 -16.93 0.15
C ILE A 222 -7.75 -15.74 0.85
N ILE A 223 -8.36 -14.83 0.10
CA ILE A 223 -9.11 -13.70 0.66
C ILE A 223 -10.34 -14.23 1.42
N ALA A 224 -11.07 -15.22 0.91
CA ALA A 224 -12.23 -15.78 1.59
C ALA A 224 -11.86 -16.40 2.94
N TYR A 225 -10.70 -17.08 3.01
CA TYR A 225 -10.19 -17.62 4.28
C TYR A 225 -9.93 -16.50 5.29
N GLN A 226 -9.25 -15.43 4.88
CA GLN A 226 -8.98 -14.28 5.75
C GLN A 226 -10.27 -13.55 6.15
N LEU A 227 -11.17 -13.36 5.19
CA LEU A 227 -12.44 -12.69 5.38
C LEU A 227 -13.32 -13.43 6.40
N ALA A 228 -13.38 -14.76 6.32
CA ALA A 228 -14.08 -15.59 7.29
C ALA A 228 -13.50 -15.49 8.71
N LEU A 229 -12.17 -15.27 8.84
CA LEU A 229 -11.51 -15.09 10.13
C LEU A 229 -11.75 -13.69 10.70
N ASN A 230 -11.46 -12.65 9.91
CA ASN A 230 -11.43 -11.26 10.34
C ASN A 230 -12.82 -10.62 10.38
N PHE A 231 -13.80 -11.16 9.63
CA PHE A 231 -15.16 -10.66 9.59
C PHE A 231 -16.18 -11.76 9.97
N PRO A 232 -16.38 -12.03 11.28
CA PRO A 232 -17.24 -13.11 11.76
C PRO A 232 -18.66 -13.16 11.16
N PRO A 233 -19.35 -12.03 10.88
CA PRO A 233 -20.69 -12.05 10.28
C PRO A 233 -20.80 -12.79 8.94
N VAL A 234 -19.74 -12.83 8.13
CA VAL A 234 -19.77 -13.49 6.81
C VAL A 234 -19.29 -14.94 6.85
N ARG A 235 -18.65 -15.35 7.96
CA ARG A 235 -17.98 -16.64 8.12
C ARG A 235 -18.85 -17.82 7.75
N GLN A 236 -20.06 -17.91 8.30
CA GLN A 236 -20.93 -19.06 8.08
C GLN A 236 -21.36 -19.16 6.61
N TYR A 237 -21.65 -18.04 5.96
CA TYR A 237 -22.02 -18.02 4.54
C TYR A 237 -20.89 -18.49 3.62
N ILE A 238 -19.62 -18.20 3.97
CA ILE A 238 -18.45 -18.72 3.24
C ILE A 238 -18.30 -20.23 3.47
N ILE A 239 -18.46 -20.69 4.72
CA ILE A 239 -18.41 -22.12 5.05
C ILE A 239 -19.48 -22.89 4.28
N ASP A 240 -20.72 -22.40 4.28
CA ASP A 240 -21.84 -23.04 3.60
C ASP A 240 -21.60 -23.11 2.08
N ALA A 241 -21.10 -22.03 1.48
CA ALA A 241 -20.79 -21.98 0.04
C ALA A 241 -19.73 -23.03 -0.36
N VAL A 242 -18.69 -23.21 0.45
CA VAL A 242 -17.65 -24.22 0.20
C VAL A 242 -18.15 -25.64 0.45
N GLN A 243 -19.04 -25.84 1.44
CA GLN A 243 -19.63 -27.15 1.71
C GLN A 243 -20.61 -27.59 0.62
N GLU A 244 -21.38 -26.65 0.06
CA GLU A 244 -22.29 -26.88 -1.06
C GLU A 244 -21.52 -27.19 -2.35
N ASP A 245 -20.41 -26.47 -2.59
CA ASP A 245 -19.54 -26.68 -3.75
C ASP A 245 -18.06 -26.67 -3.37
N PRO A 246 -17.49 -27.83 -2.99
CA PRO A 246 -16.07 -27.92 -2.64
C PRO A 246 -15.13 -27.56 -3.79
N SER A 247 -15.59 -27.66 -5.05
CA SER A 247 -14.78 -27.32 -6.22
C SER A 247 -14.55 -25.81 -6.37
N SER A 248 -15.40 -24.98 -5.73
CA SER A 248 -15.38 -23.53 -5.81
C SER A 248 -14.00 -22.92 -5.56
N VAL A 249 -13.22 -23.50 -4.64
CA VAL A 249 -11.86 -23.06 -4.24
C VAL A 249 -10.84 -23.08 -5.39
N MET A 250 -11.06 -23.91 -6.41
CA MET A 250 -10.15 -24.11 -7.54
C MET A 250 -10.77 -23.72 -8.89
N ARG A 251 -11.94 -23.06 -8.88
CA ARG A 251 -12.59 -22.55 -10.11
C ARG A 251 -11.89 -21.32 -10.68
N SER A 252 -12.44 -20.78 -11.77
CA SER A 252 -11.99 -19.51 -12.34
C SER A 252 -12.09 -18.38 -11.31
N MET A 253 -11.27 -17.34 -11.50
CA MET A 253 -11.25 -16.14 -10.67
C MET A 253 -12.66 -15.54 -10.49
N ASN A 254 -13.42 -15.42 -11.58
CA ASN A 254 -14.76 -14.84 -11.57
C ASN A 254 -15.75 -15.66 -10.71
N GLU A 255 -15.68 -16.99 -10.80
CA GLU A 255 -16.54 -17.88 -10.01
C GLU A 255 -16.15 -17.85 -8.53
N GLN A 256 -14.85 -17.81 -8.22
CA GLN A 256 -14.40 -17.64 -6.83
C GLN A 256 -14.86 -16.31 -6.24
N TRP A 257 -14.73 -15.21 -6.99
CA TRP A 257 -15.24 -13.90 -6.55
C TRP A 257 -16.73 -13.94 -6.25
N ARG A 258 -17.52 -14.51 -7.17
CA ARG A 258 -18.97 -14.62 -7.02
C ARG A 258 -19.35 -15.45 -5.79
N ILE A 259 -18.88 -16.69 -5.72
CA ILE A 259 -19.30 -17.69 -4.72
C ILE A 259 -18.71 -17.40 -3.34
N LEU A 260 -17.43 -17.02 -3.26
CA LEU A 260 -16.71 -16.94 -1.99
C LEU A 260 -16.65 -15.53 -1.39
N ILE A 261 -16.85 -14.48 -2.19
CA ILE A 261 -16.74 -13.09 -1.74
C ILE A 261 -18.06 -12.35 -1.88
N ARG A 262 -18.57 -12.19 -3.11
CA ARG A 262 -19.71 -11.32 -3.42
C ARG A 262 -21.01 -11.83 -2.81
N GLU A 263 -21.39 -13.08 -3.07
CA GLU A 263 -22.64 -13.66 -2.54
C GLU A 263 -22.67 -13.71 -1.00
N PRO A 264 -21.60 -14.16 -0.32
CA PRO A 264 -21.54 -14.10 1.14
C PRO A 264 -21.66 -12.67 1.69
N LEU A 265 -20.97 -11.70 1.09
CA LEU A 265 -21.04 -10.30 1.54
C LEU A 265 -22.41 -9.67 1.28
N ASN A 266 -23.09 -10.02 0.18
CA ASN A 266 -24.46 -9.56 -0.09
C ASN A 266 -25.44 -10.02 1.00
N LYS A 267 -25.27 -11.22 1.56
CA LYS A 267 -26.12 -11.74 2.65
C LYS A 267 -25.99 -10.96 3.97
N VAL A 268 -24.98 -10.10 4.11
CA VAL A 268 -24.74 -9.28 5.31
C VAL A 268 -24.86 -7.77 5.07
N GLN A 269 -25.28 -7.34 3.87
CA GLN A 269 -25.37 -5.93 3.46
C GLN A 269 -26.37 -5.10 4.27
N ASP A 270 -27.42 -5.70 4.83
CA ASP A 270 -28.43 -4.98 5.61
C ASP A 270 -27.88 -4.33 6.89
N LYS A 271 -26.65 -4.69 7.27
CA LYS A 271 -25.89 -4.07 8.37
C LYS A 271 -25.20 -2.78 7.89
N LYS A 272 -25.99 -1.78 7.50
CA LYS A 272 -25.61 -0.47 6.89
C LYS A 272 -24.44 0.32 7.52
N PHE A 273 -23.92 -0.11 8.67
CA PHE A 273 -22.84 0.55 9.41
C PHE A 273 -21.52 -0.22 9.36
N ILE A 274 -21.43 -1.29 8.58
CA ILE A 274 -20.25 -2.15 8.53
C ILE A 274 -19.54 -2.00 7.20
N THR A 275 -18.28 -1.60 7.27
CA THR A 275 -17.36 -1.57 6.13
C THR A 275 -16.28 -2.62 6.32
N VAL A 276 -15.97 -3.35 5.25
CA VAL A 276 -14.89 -4.33 5.20
C VAL A 276 -13.90 -3.89 4.13
N VAL A 277 -12.62 -3.82 4.48
CA VAL A 277 -11.55 -3.38 3.58
C VAL A 277 -10.71 -4.57 3.14
N LEU A 278 -10.55 -4.74 1.83
CA LEU A 278 -9.55 -5.64 1.26
C LEU A 278 -8.33 -4.83 0.81
N VAL A 279 -7.13 -5.37 1.07
CA VAL A 279 -5.87 -4.77 0.61
C VAL A 279 -5.27 -5.65 -0.49
N VAL A 280 -5.10 -5.10 -1.68
CA VAL A 280 -4.45 -5.77 -2.81
C VAL A 280 -3.21 -4.99 -3.21
N ASP A 281 -2.03 -5.57 -2.97
CA ASP A 281 -0.75 -4.93 -3.28
C ASP A 281 -0.19 -5.41 -4.61
N ALA A 282 0.45 -4.49 -5.33
CA ALA A 282 1.21 -4.73 -6.55
C ALA A 282 0.39 -5.38 -7.68
N LEU A 283 -0.79 -4.83 -8.00
CA LEU A 283 -1.64 -5.34 -9.08
C LEU A 283 -0.90 -5.44 -10.43
N ASP A 284 0.11 -4.60 -10.67
CA ASP A 284 0.98 -4.66 -11.86
C ASP A 284 1.82 -5.95 -11.94
N GLU A 285 2.05 -6.64 -10.83
CA GLU A 285 2.76 -7.92 -10.80
C GLU A 285 1.86 -9.14 -11.09
N CYS A 286 0.56 -8.91 -11.28
CA CYS A 286 -0.41 -9.91 -11.71
C CYS A 286 -0.32 -10.13 -13.24
N ASP A 287 -0.46 -11.39 -13.67
CA ASP A 287 -0.54 -11.76 -15.09
C ASP A 287 -1.64 -10.95 -15.81
N ALA A 288 -1.41 -10.57 -17.06
CA ALA A 288 -2.25 -9.59 -17.76
C ALA A 288 -3.73 -9.99 -17.87
N ASP A 289 -4.02 -11.27 -18.11
CA ASP A 289 -5.39 -11.78 -18.20
C ASP A 289 -6.10 -11.76 -16.84
N ASP A 290 -5.41 -12.21 -15.79
CA ASP A 290 -5.92 -12.21 -14.42
C ASP A 290 -6.12 -10.78 -13.89
N ARG A 291 -5.21 -9.87 -14.22
CA ARG A 291 -5.32 -8.45 -13.91
C ARG A 291 -6.54 -7.82 -14.58
N ARG A 292 -6.77 -8.11 -15.86
CA ARG A 292 -7.96 -7.65 -16.59
C ARG A 292 -9.26 -8.16 -15.96
N ASN A 293 -9.29 -9.45 -15.60
CA ASN A 293 -10.43 -10.06 -14.92
C ASN A 293 -10.67 -9.40 -13.56
N MET A 294 -9.63 -9.21 -12.76
CA MET A 294 -9.74 -8.53 -11.47
C MET A 294 -10.30 -7.12 -11.61
N MET A 295 -9.79 -6.33 -12.54
CA MET A 295 -10.29 -4.98 -12.79
C MET A 295 -11.78 -4.98 -13.15
N ALA A 296 -12.26 -5.95 -13.94
CA ALA A 296 -13.69 -6.09 -14.21
C ALA A 296 -14.49 -6.41 -12.94
N LEU A 297 -14.01 -7.35 -12.10
CA LEU A 297 -14.71 -7.78 -10.88
C LEU A 297 -14.82 -6.66 -9.83
N LEU A 298 -13.84 -5.76 -9.77
CA LEU A 298 -13.85 -4.59 -8.89
C LEU A 298 -15.00 -3.62 -9.19
N THR A 299 -15.59 -3.67 -10.38
CA THR A 299 -16.78 -2.88 -10.73
C THR A 299 -18.08 -3.44 -10.15
N GLU A 300 -18.04 -4.67 -9.64
CA GLU A 300 -19.20 -5.40 -9.10
C GLU A 300 -19.08 -5.67 -7.59
N CYS A 301 -18.35 -4.80 -6.88
CA CYS A 301 -18.17 -4.90 -5.43
C CYS A 301 -19.48 -4.67 -4.65
N PRO A 302 -19.77 -5.50 -3.63
CA PRO A 302 -20.80 -5.22 -2.62
C PRO A 302 -20.61 -3.85 -1.93
N ASP A 303 -21.68 -3.16 -1.55
CA ASP A 303 -21.61 -1.83 -0.88
C ASP A 303 -20.81 -1.85 0.43
N VAL A 304 -20.84 -2.97 1.16
CA VAL A 304 -20.08 -3.17 2.41
C VAL A 304 -18.57 -3.32 2.17
N LEU A 305 -18.14 -3.53 0.92
CA LEU A 305 -16.77 -3.83 0.56
C LEU A 305 -16.06 -2.58 0.03
N LYS A 306 -14.90 -2.30 0.59
CA LYS A 306 -13.93 -1.36 0.05
C LYS A 306 -12.65 -2.08 -0.32
N VAL A 307 -11.97 -1.60 -1.36
CA VAL A 307 -10.74 -2.22 -1.85
C VAL A 307 -9.63 -1.18 -1.96
N PHE A 308 -8.56 -1.37 -1.20
CA PHE A 308 -7.34 -0.60 -1.32
C PHE A 308 -6.38 -1.33 -2.27
N ILE A 309 -5.97 -0.65 -3.34
CA ILE A 309 -5.15 -1.25 -4.40
C ILE A 309 -3.88 -0.43 -4.58
N THR A 310 -2.75 -1.10 -4.67
CA THR A 310 -1.51 -0.46 -5.14
C THR A 310 -1.11 -1.01 -6.50
N SER A 311 -0.56 -0.15 -7.35
CA SER A 311 0.05 -0.59 -8.61
C SER A 311 1.01 0.46 -9.18
N ARG A 312 1.80 0.07 -10.17
CA ARG A 312 2.31 1.03 -11.16
C ARG A 312 1.15 1.55 -12.02
N PRO A 313 1.22 2.79 -12.53
CA PRO A 313 0.26 3.30 -13.50
C PRO A 313 0.58 2.72 -14.89
N GLU A 314 0.50 1.40 -15.05
CA GLU A 314 0.56 0.77 -16.38
C GLU A 314 -0.64 1.21 -17.23
N PHE A 315 -0.46 1.25 -18.55
CA PHE A 315 -1.46 1.77 -19.48
C PHE A 315 -2.86 1.16 -19.30
N ASP A 316 -2.95 -0.17 -19.16
CA ASP A 316 -4.22 -0.87 -19.02
C ASP A 316 -4.93 -0.56 -17.69
N ILE A 317 -4.16 -0.44 -16.61
CA ILE A 317 -4.64 -0.09 -15.27
C ILE A 317 -5.13 1.36 -15.26
N GLU A 318 -4.32 2.29 -15.75
CA GLU A 318 -4.68 3.70 -15.82
C GLU A 318 -5.92 3.91 -16.70
N ALA A 319 -5.98 3.25 -17.86
CA ALA A 319 -7.13 3.32 -18.75
C ALA A 319 -8.40 2.75 -18.10
N HIS A 320 -8.28 1.70 -17.28
CA HIS A 320 -9.43 1.15 -16.55
C HIS A 320 -9.98 2.15 -15.53
N PHE A 321 -9.13 2.70 -14.67
CA PHE A 321 -9.56 3.69 -13.67
C PHE A 321 -10.03 5.00 -14.33
N ALA A 322 -9.42 5.41 -15.44
CA ALA A 322 -9.87 6.55 -16.24
C ALA A 322 -11.32 6.44 -16.72
N ARG A 323 -11.75 5.22 -17.09
CA ARG A 323 -13.12 4.92 -17.53
C ARG A 323 -14.12 4.85 -16.39
N HIS A 324 -13.66 4.70 -15.14
CA HIS A 324 -14.50 4.51 -13.96
C HIS A 324 -14.14 5.49 -12.83
N GLN A 325 -14.12 6.79 -13.14
CA GLN A 325 -13.70 7.84 -12.20
C GLN A 325 -14.54 7.88 -10.91
N GLN A 326 -15.82 7.54 -11.00
CA GLN A 326 -16.73 7.49 -9.87
C GLN A 326 -16.49 6.31 -8.92
N LEU A 327 -15.81 5.24 -9.39
CA LEU A 327 -15.59 4.02 -8.59
C LEU A 327 -14.37 4.12 -7.68
N HIS A 328 -13.47 5.07 -7.91
CA HIS A 328 -12.19 5.11 -7.22
C HIS A 328 -11.78 6.50 -6.75
N ARG A 329 -10.97 6.50 -5.69
CA ARG A 329 -10.17 7.64 -5.24
C ARG A 329 -8.72 7.38 -5.60
N GLU A 330 -8.06 8.31 -6.29
CA GLU A 330 -6.64 8.22 -6.63
C GLU A 330 -5.79 8.95 -5.58
N ILE A 331 -4.78 8.27 -5.03
CA ILE A 331 -3.76 8.86 -4.16
C ILE A 331 -2.37 8.56 -4.76
N ALA A 332 -1.90 9.44 -5.64
CA ALA A 332 -0.69 9.19 -6.42
C ALA A 332 0.61 9.50 -5.66
N LEU A 333 1.40 8.47 -5.33
CA LEU A 333 2.69 8.63 -4.65
C LEU A 333 3.70 9.45 -5.46
N HIS A 334 3.62 9.37 -6.79
CA HIS A 334 4.51 10.06 -7.72
C HIS A 334 4.12 11.54 -7.93
N ARG A 335 2.97 11.97 -7.39
CA ARG A 335 2.50 13.38 -7.37
C ARG A 335 2.71 14.06 -6.01
N VAL A 336 3.24 13.34 -5.02
CA VAL A 336 3.60 13.91 -3.72
C VAL A 336 4.70 14.96 -3.92
N LYS A 337 4.59 16.09 -3.20
CA LYS A 337 5.53 17.20 -3.33
C LYS A 337 6.95 16.76 -2.98
N MET A 338 7.93 17.19 -3.76
CA MET A 338 9.35 16.87 -3.54
C MET A 338 9.85 17.26 -2.14
N VAL A 339 9.30 18.32 -1.55
CA VAL A 339 9.62 18.73 -0.17
C VAL A 339 9.22 17.67 0.85
N ASP A 340 8.04 17.06 0.67
CA ASP A 340 7.53 16.01 1.55
C ASP A 340 8.35 14.71 1.36
N ILE A 341 8.63 14.35 0.10
CA ILE A 341 9.48 13.18 -0.22
C ILE A 341 10.87 13.35 0.40
N LYS A 342 11.50 14.52 0.25
CA LYS A 342 12.80 14.83 0.85
C LYS A 342 12.76 14.70 2.37
N THR A 343 11.70 15.21 3.00
CA THR A 343 11.51 15.14 4.44
C THR A 343 11.40 13.68 4.92
N ASP A 344 10.57 12.88 4.26
CA ASP A 344 10.37 11.48 4.62
C ASP A 344 11.65 10.63 4.41
N ILE A 345 12.33 10.80 3.27
CA ILE A 345 13.61 10.10 2.98
C ILE A 345 14.69 10.52 3.99
N THR A 346 14.76 11.80 4.34
CA THR A 346 15.68 12.30 5.36
C THR A 346 15.43 11.64 6.71
N MET A 347 14.16 11.55 7.11
CA MET A 347 13.78 10.91 8.38
C MET A 347 14.12 9.41 8.36
N PHE A 348 13.83 8.73 7.26
CA PHE A 348 14.16 7.31 7.07
C PHE A 348 15.68 7.07 7.16
N LEU A 349 16.49 7.80 6.41
CA LEU A 349 17.94 7.66 6.42
C LEU A 349 18.54 7.97 7.79
N LYS A 350 18.07 9.03 8.48
CA LYS A 350 18.49 9.32 9.86
C LYS A 350 18.22 8.16 10.80
N HIS A 351 17.03 7.57 10.71
CA HIS A 351 16.65 6.44 11.54
C HIS A 351 17.56 5.23 11.29
N CYS A 352 17.76 4.86 10.03
CA CYS A 352 18.61 3.74 9.63
C CYS A 352 20.07 3.95 10.03
N ILE A 353 20.65 5.11 9.75
CA ILE A 353 22.04 5.43 10.12
C ILE A 353 22.23 5.39 11.63
N ARG A 354 21.29 5.93 12.41
CA ARG A 354 21.37 5.88 13.87
C ARG A 354 21.35 4.44 14.38
N LYS A 355 20.50 3.59 13.80
CA LYS A 355 20.46 2.17 14.14
C LYS A 355 21.78 1.48 13.80
N PHE A 356 22.27 1.66 12.57
CA PHE A 356 23.55 1.12 12.12
C PHE A 356 24.72 1.56 13.01
N LEU A 357 24.79 2.85 13.37
CA LEU A 357 25.82 3.39 14.24
C LEU A 357 25.85 2.70 15.60
N LEU A 358 24.68 2.49 16.20
CA LEU A 358 24.55 1.78 17.48
C LEU A 358 25.00 0.32 17.35
N ASP A 359 24.54 -0.38 16.32
CA ASP A 359 24.84 -1.80 16.08
C ASP A 359 26.33 -2.01 15.77
N HIS A 360 26.91 -1.16 14.91
CA HIS A 360 28.33 -1.17 14.54
C HIS A 360 29.23 -0.89 15.75
N ASN A 361 28.97 0.20 16.48
CA ASN A 361 29.80 0.57 17.63
C ASN A 361 29.71 -0.44 18.77
N SER A 362 28.56 -1.11 18.94
CA SER A 362 28.39 -2.18 19.93
C SER A 362 29.21 -3.43 19.59
N CYS A 363 29.47 -3.70 18.31
CA CYS A 363 30.28 -4.83 17.85
C CYS A 363 31.80 -4.59 17.98
N HIS A 364 32.25 -3.34 18.17
CA HIS A 364 33.67 -2.98 18.23
C HIS A 364 34.09 -2.49 19.63
N ARG A 365 34.92 -3.27 20.34
CA ARG A 365 35.46 -2.87 21.66
C ARG A 365 36.57 -1.82 21.60
N LYS A 366 37.28 -1.73 20.46
CA LYS A 366 38.35 -0.75 20.27
C LYS A 366 37.76 0.56 19.76
N LYS A 367 38.02 1.65 20.49
CA LYS A 367 37.47 2.98 20.17
C LYS A 367 37.87 3.49 18.77
N GLU A 368 39.06 3.11 18.29
CA GLU A 368 39.56 3.46 16.94
C GLU A 368 38.80 2.79 15.78
N LEU A 369 38.02 1.74 16.05
CA LEU A 369 37.19 1.04 15.06
C LEU A 369 35.70 1.45 15.14
N GLN A 370 35.36 2.26 16.14
CA GLN A 370 34.02 2.82 16.29
C GLN A 370 33.87 4.04 15.38
N LEU A 371 32.68 4.19 14.80
CA LEU A 371 32.31 5.38 14.05
C LEU A 371 31.99 6.52 15.02
N ASP A 372 32.28 7.74 14.58
CA ASP A 372 31.97 8.96 15.33
C ASP A 372 30.45 9.06 15.62
N PRO A 373 30.03 9.56 16.79
CA PRO A 373 28.61 9.81 17.09
C PRO A 373 27.88 10.66 16.05
N ASP A 374 28.57 11.59 15.39
CA ASP A 374 28.03 12.47 14.35
C ASP A 374 28.22 11.89 12.93
N TRP A 375 28.71 10.65 12.79
CA TRP A 375 28.85 9.96 11.51
C TRP A 375 27.50 9.88 10.77
N PRO A 376 27.45 10.14 9.45
CA PRO A 376 28.57 10.38 8.53
C PRO A 376 29.01 11.84 8.38
N GLY A 377 28.52 12.75 9.23
CA GLY A 377 28.64 14.19 9.06
C GLY A 377 27.58 14.77 8.14
N SER A 378 27.34 16.08 8.24
CA SER A 378 26.26 16.76 7.53
C SER A 378 26.38 16.66 6.00
N ASP A 379 27.57 16.88 5.45
CA ASP A 379 27.76 16.98 3.99
C ASP A 379 27.53 15.64 3.30
N ARG A 380 28.14 14.56 3.82
CA ARG A 380 27.95 13.20 3.30
C ARG A 380 26.53 12.71 3.49
N PHE A 381 25.89 13.07 4.61
CA PHE A 381 24.48 12.78 4.82
C PHE A 381 23.58 13.49 3.80
N GLN A 382 23.81 14.78 3.51
CA GLN A 382 23.04 15.50 2.50
C GLN A 382 23.29 14.96 1.08
N ALA A 383 24.52 14.55 0.76
CA ALA A 383 24.82 13.88 -0.50
C ALA A 383 24.03 12.57 -0.63
N LEU A 384 24.01 11.74 0.42
CA LEU A 384 23.24 10.50 0.45
C LEU A 384 21.73 10.73 0.29
N VAL A 385 21.17 11.74 0.98
CA VAL A 385 19.77 12.14 0.82
C VAL A 385 19.48 12.55 -0.62
N THR A 386 20.32 13.41 -1.19
CA THR A 386 20.17 13.91 -2.57
C THR A 386 20.19 12.76 -3.57
N ARG A 387 21.10 11.79 -3.40
CA ARG A 387 21.17 10.59 -4.25
C ARG A 387 20.01 9.63 -4.08
N SER A 388 19.33 9.67 -2.93
CA SER A 388 18.20 8.79 -2.65
C SER A 388 16.88 9.32 -3.21
N ILE A 389 16.76 10.64 -3.38
CA ILE A 389 15.52 11.25 -3.85
C ILE A 389 15.27 10.87 -5.32
N PRO A 390 14.03 10.50 -5.69
CA PRO A 390 12.80 10.44 -4.89
C PRO A 390 12.47 9.02 -4.41
N LEU A 391 13.40 8.08 -4.57
CA LEU A 391 13.14 6.65 -4.45
C LEU A 391 13.56 6.10 -3.09
N PHE A 392 12.59 5.63 -2.31
CA PHE A 392 12.87 4.91 -1.06
C PHE A 392 13.70 3.64 -1.29
N ILE A 393 13.57 2.99 -2.45
CA ILE A 393 14.42 1.83 -2.77
C ILE A 393 15.90 2.21 -2.86
N ALA A 394 16.24 3.42 -3.34
CA ALA A 394 17.62 3.89 -3.37
C ALA A 394 18.14 4.08 -1.94
N ALA A 395 17.41 4.81 -1.10
CA ALA A 395 17.74 5.00 0.32
C ALA A 395 17.96 3.66 1.04
N ALA A 396 17.00 2.74 0.92
CA ALA A 396 17.08 1.43 1.57
C ALA A 396 18.25 0.59 1.03
N THR A 397 18.55 0.68 -0.28
CA THR A 397 19.67 -0.04 -0.89
C THR A 397 21.01 0.51 -0.41
N PHE A 398 21.16 1.83 -0.34
CA PHE A 398 22.40 2.44 0.17
C PHE A 398 22.66 2.05 1.62
N ILE A 399 21.64 2.06 2.47
CA ILE A 399 21.77 1.58 3.85
C ILE A 399 22.23 0.12 3.89
N ARG A 400 21.56 -0.79 3.15
CA ARG A 400 21.98 -2.21 3.10
C ARG A 400 23.42 -2.39 2.62
N LEU A 401 23.85 -1.57 1.67
CA LEU A 401 25.21 -1.61 1.15
C LEU A 401 26.24 -1.13 2.18
N ILE A 402 25.94 -0.04 2.89
CA ILE A 402 26.76 0.47 4.01
C ILE A 402 26.89 -0.61 5.10
N GLU A 403 25.77 -1.25 5.46
CA GLU A 403 25.67 -2.32 6.47
C GLU A 403 26.33 -3.64 6.03
N SER A 404 26.57 -3.84 4.72
CA SER A 404 27.01 -5.12 4.18
C SER A 404 28.41 -5.50 4.69
N ILE A 405 28.49 -6.58 5.48
CA ILE A 405 29.77 -7.14 5.93
C ILE A 405 30.59 -7.78 4.79
N TYR A 406 29.94 -8.09 3.66
CA TYR A 406 30.57 -8.75 2.51
C TYR A 406 31.18 -7.77 1.51
N TRP A 407 30.82 -6.49 1.57
CA TRP A 407 31.46 -5.47 0.74
C TRP A 407 32.79 -5.06 1.40
N ALA A 408 33.92 -5.44 0.80
CA ALA A 408 35.23 -5.07 1.33
C ALA A 408 35.38 -3.55 1.52
N GLY A 409 36.02 -3.13 2.63
CA GLY A 409 36.21 -1.72 2.99
C GLY A 409 35.53 -1.33 4.31
N SER A 410 35.85 -0.15 4.83
CA SER A 410 35.18 0.46 5.99
C SER A 410 33.81 1.04 5.60
N PRO A 411 32.90 1.26 6.57
CA PRO A 411 31.64 1.99 6.31
C PRO A 411 31.86 3.33 5.61
N ASP A 412 32.95 4.04 5.95
CA ASP A 412 33.33 5.28 5.27
C ASP A 412 33.61 5.06 3.78
N SER A 413 34.49 4.12 3.45
CA SER A 413 34.82 3.85 2.04
C SER A 413 33.61 3.40 1.21
N ARG A 414 32.68 2.66 1.81
CA ARG A 414 31.43 2.23 1.14
C ARG A 414 30.49 3.42 0.91
N LEU A 415 30.33 4.29 1.91
CA LEU A 415 29.54 5.50 1.76
C LEU A 415 30.14 6.44 0.71
N ASP A 416 31.45 6.65 0.72
CA ASP A 416 32.14 7.46 -0.29
C ASP A 416 31.95 6.85 -1.68
N SER A 417 32.06 5.52 -1.81
CA SER A 417 31.79 4.83 -3.08
C SER A 417 30.36 5.03 -3.60
N ILE A 418 29.37 5.09 -2.69
CA ILE A 418 27.96 5.37 -3.03
C ILE A 418 27.79 6.82 -3.47
N ILE A 419 28.46 7.76 -2.80
CA ILE A 419 28.39 9.20 -3.10
C ILE A 419 29.07 9.49 -4.45
N ASP A 420 30.25 8.92 -4.66
CA ASP A 420 31.15 9.17 -5.81
C ASP A 420 30.79 8.36 -7.09
N ASP A 421 29.62 7.70 -7.11
CA ASP A 421 29.06 6.99 -8.27
C ASP A 421 29.81 5.72 -8.76
N SER A 422 30.59 5.11 -7.87
CA SER A 422 31.49 4.00 -8.24
C SER A 422 30.83 2.62 -8.16
N HIS A 423 29.82 2.33 -9.00
CA HIS A 423 29.16 1.02 -9.28
C HIS A 423 27.91 0.54 -8.47
N PRO A 424 27.73 0.75 -7.15
CA PRO A 424 26.62 0.13 -6.38
C PRO A 424 25.22 0.67 -6.70
N VAL A 425 25.14 1.93 -7.14
CA VAL A 425 23.88 2.65 -7.47
C VAL A 425 23.13 1.99 -8.63
N ARG A 426 23.85 1.28 -9.51
CA ARG A 426 23.32 0.65 -10.73
C ARG A 426 22.18 -0.32 -10.43
N SER A 427 22.38 -1.21 -9.45
CA SER A 427 21.41 -2.25 -9.09
C SER A 427 20.03 -1.74 -8.65
N ALA A 428 19.95 -0.55 -8.03
CA ALA A 428 18.69 0.00 -7.55
C ALA A 428 17.84 0.59 -8.67
N TYR A 429 18.47 1.23 -9.67
CA TYR A 429 17.80 1.76 -10.85
C TYR A 429 17.50 0.68 -11.88
N ASP A 430 18.39 -0.30 -12.05
CA ASP A 430 18.14 -1.47 -12.88
C ASP A 430 16.84 -2.17 -12.43
N ALA A 431 16.69 -2.42 -11.12
CA ALA A 431 15.48 -3.03 -10.56
C ALA A 431 14.20 -2.18 -10.73
N ALA A 432 14.33 -0.85 -10.88
CA ALA A 432 13.20 0.05 -11.04
C ALA A 432 12.75 0.16 -12.51
N TYR A 433 13.71 0.32 -13.43
CA TYR A 433 13.47 0.67 -14.83
C TYR A 433 13.50 -0.51 -15.78
N MET A 434 14.34 -1.53 -15.56
CA MET A 434 14.41 -2.68 -16.45
C MET A 434 13.07 -3.41 -16.59
N PRO A 435 12.26 -3.62 -15.52
CA PRO A 435 10.94 -4.23 -15.69
C PRO A 435 10.00 -3.48 -16.64
N VAL A 436 10.21 -2.17 -16.83
CA VAL A 436 9.43 -1.31 -17.74
C VAL A 436 10.00 -1.35 -19.16
N LEU A 437 11.32 -1.48 -19.29
CA LEU A 437 12.04 -1.47 -20.57
C LEU A 437 12.17 -2.86 -21.20
N ASP A 438 12.15 -3.93 -20.39
CA ASP A 438 12.29 -5.32 -20.82
C ASP A 438 11.25 -5.74 -21.86
N PRO A 439 9.96 -5.34 -21.77
CA PRO A 439 9.00 -5.63 -22.83
C PRO A 439 9.37 -4.98 -24.17
N ILE A 440 10.05 -3.82 -24.17
CA ILE A 440 10.52 -3.17 -25.40
C ILE A 440 11.74 -3.92 -25.95
N LEU A 441 12.67 -4.29 -25.06
CA LEU A 441 13.89 -5.04 -25.39
C LEU A 441 13.59 -6.45 -25.93
N ASN A 442 12.68 -7.18 -25.29
CA ASN A 442 12.50 -8.61 -25.49
C ASN A 442 11.10 -9.01 -25.98
N GLY A 443 10.13 -8.11 -25.96
CA GLY A 443 8.76 -8.36 -26.41
C GLY A 443 8.51 -8.07 -27.89
N THR A 444 9.48 -7.45 -28.57
CA THR A 444 9.41 -7.17 -30.01
C THR A 444 9.98 -8.34 -30.81
N PRO A 445 9.35 -8.77 -31.92
CA PRO A 445 9.93 -9.77 -32.82
C PRO A 445 11.32 -9.35 -33.29
N ALA A 446 12.24 -10.31 -33.46
CA ALA A 446 13.63 -10.05 -33.78
C ALA A 446 13.81 -9.19 -35.06
N GLU A 447 12.93 -9.39 -36.05
CA GLU A 447 12.94 -8.63 -37.31
C GLU A 447 12.52 -7.17 -37.14
N ALA A 448 11.76 -6.85 -36.10
CA ALA A 448 11.25 -5.51 -35.81
C ALA A 448 12.03 -4.80 -34.69
N GLN A 449 12.92 -5.50 -34.01
CA GLN A 449 13.64 -5.02 -32.83
C GLN A 449 14.51 -3.77 -33.13
N GLY A 450 15.23 -3.77 -34.26
CA GLY A 450 16.02 -2.61 -34.68
C GLY A 450 15.15 -1.35 -34.87
N LYS A 451 13.99 -1.50 -35.52
CA LYS A 451 13.04 -0.39 -35.71
C LYS A 451 12.45 0.10 -34.38
N ALA A 452 12.17 -0.81 -33.45
CA ALA A 452 11.70 -0.43 -32.11
C ALA A 452 12.76 0.38 -31.35
N TYR A 453 14.03 0.00 -31.44
CA TYR A 453 15.14 0.73 -30.81
C TYR A 453 15.37 2.10 -31.45
N ASP A 454 15.30 2.19 -32.78
CA ASP A 454 15.39 3.46 -33.50
C ASP A 454 14.24 4.39 -33.12
N SER A 455 13.00 3.88 -33.07
CA SER A 455 11.82 4.65 -32.64
C SER A 455 11.95 5.11 -31.19
N PHE A 456 12.38 4.23 -30.29
CA PHE A 456 12.61 4.55 -28.88
C PHE A 456 13.67 5.63 -28.72
N THR A 457 14.85 5.47 -29.33
CA THR A 457 15.94 6.45 -29.21
C THR A 457 15.59 7.78 -29.89
N GLN A 458 14.82 7.75 -30.98
CA GLN A 458 14.33 8.96 -31.63
C GLN A 458 13.32 9.72 -30.76
N ILE A 459 12.34 9.04 -30.17
CA ILE A 459 11.24 9.67 -29.43
C ILE A 459 11.61 9.88 -27.97
N ILE A 460 11.89 8.81 -27.23
CA ILE A 460 12.23 8.87 -25.80
C ILE A 460 13.59 9.52 -25.60
N GLY A 461 14.59 9.20 -26.44
CA GLY A 461 15.90 9.87 -26.36
C GLY A 461 15.80 11.37 -26.60
N SER A 462 14.94 11.82 -27.51
CA SER A 462 14.68 13.25 -27.69
C SER A 462 13.94 13.85 -26.49
N LEU A 463 12.92 13.15 -25.99
CA LEU A 463 12.08 13.59 -24.87
C LEU A 463 12.89 13.84 -23.60
N ILE A 464 13.82 12.94 -23.25
CA ILE A 464 14.64 13.09 -22.04
C ILE A 464 15.65 14.24 -22.11
N LEU A 465 15.93 14.76 -23.31
CA LEU A 465 16.87 15.87 -23.55
C LEU A 465 16.18 17.19 -23.87
N LEU A 466 14.84 17.24 -23.87
CA LEU A 466 14.14 18.50 -24.11
C LEU A 466 14.42 19.49 -22.98
N ALA A 467 14.85 20.70 -23.33
CA ALA A 467 14.98 21.80 -22.36
C ALA A 467 13.66 22.15 -21.64
N ASN A 468 12.54 22.03 -22.33
CA ASN A 468 11.19 22.18 -21.80
C ASN A 468 10.32 21.03 -22.35
N PRO A 469 9.51 20.38 -21.50
CA PRO A 469 8.53 19.36 -21.92
C PRO A 469 7.59 19.85 -23.03
N LEU A 470 7.28 18.95 -23.98
CA LEU A 470 6.34 19.17 -25.10
C LEU A 470 5.19 18.16 -25.04
N SER A 471 4.05 18.51 -25.64
CA SER A 471 2.94 17.57 -25.82
C SER A 471 3.26 16.50 -26.87
N MET A 472 2.42 15.47 -26.97
CA MET A 472 2.58 14.43 -27.99
C MET A 472 2.56 15.02 -29.40
N ALA A 473 1.59 15.89 -29.69
CA ALA A 473 1.46 16.57 -30.98
C ALA A 473 2.69 17.43 -31.30
N SER A 474 3.11 18.32 -30.40
CA SER A 474 4.29 19.17 -30.64
C SER A 474 5.58 18.35 -30.78
N LEU A 475 5.72 17.26 -30.02
CA LEU A 475 6.87 16.36 -30.15
C LEU A 475 6.87 15.64 -31.51
N ALA A 476 5.71 15.19 -31.97
CA ALA A 476 5.56 14.53 -33.27
C ALA A 476 6.01 15.44 -34.42
N VAL A 477 5.52 16.69 -34.44
CA VAL A 477 5.91 17.71 -35.42
C VAL A 477 7.41 17.99 -35.35
N LEU A 478 7.96 18.22 -34.16
CA LEU A 478 9.39 18.50 -33.97
C LEU A 478 10.29 17.36 -34.47
N LEU A 479 9.84 16.11 -34.31
CA LEU A 479 10.62 14.93 -34.70
C LEU A 479 10.35 14.49 -36.15
N GLY A 480 9.33 15.04 -36.82
CA GLY A 480 8.88 14.62 -38.14
C GLY A 480 8.37 13.18 -38.15
N VAL A 481 7.59 12.81 -37.13
CA VAL A 481 6.95 11.49 -36.99
C VAL A 481 5.44 11.65 -36.80
N GLU A 482 4.69 10.57 -36.95
CA GLU A 482 3.25 10.59 -36.69
C GLU A 482 2.99 10.65 -35.17
N GLU A 483 1.95 11.36 -34.75
CA GLU A 483 1.56 11.43 -33.34
C GLU A 483 1.23 10.05 -32.76
N HIS A 484 0.68 9.15 -33.59
CA HIS A 484 0.44 7.76 -33.22
C HIS A 484 1.73 7.00 -32.90
N ASP A 485 2.85 7.29 -33.58
CA ASP A 485 4.14 6.67 -33.28
C ASP A 485 4.69 7.16 -31.93
N VAL A 486 4.46 8.44 -31.62
CA VAL A 486 4.76 9.00 -30.28
C VAL A 486 3.94 8.29 -29.23
N ALA A 487 2.62 8.23 -29.39
CA ALA A 487 1.69 7.56 -28.47
C ALA A 487 2.11 6.10 -28.23
N GLY A 488 2.33 5.33 -29.30
CA GLY A 488 2.74 3.93 -29.22
C GLY A 488 4.09 3.71 -28.52
N THR A 489 4.96 4.72 -28.51
CA THR A 489 6.27 4.65 -27.84
C THR A 489 6.19 5.11 -26.37
N VAL A 490 5.34 6.08 -26.03
CA VAL A 490 5.24 6.61 -24.65
C VAL A 490 4.25 5.84 -23.78
N ASP A 491 3.18 5.26 -24.35
CA ASP A 491 2.15 4.55 -23.59
C ASP A 491 2.67 3.34 -22.78
N PRO A 492 3.59 2.50 -23.33
CA PRO A 492 4.23 1.45 -22.54
C PRO A 492 5.05 1.97 -21.35
N LEU A 493 5.43 3.25 -21.38
CA LEU A 493 6.32 3.90 -20.41
C LEU A 493 5.58 4.79 -19.41
N ARG A 494 4.25 4.73 -19.33
CA ARG A 494 3.45 5.49 -18.35
C ARG A 494 3.81 5.24 -16.88
N SER A 495 4.54 4.16 -16.58
CA SER A 495 5.08 3.91 -15.25
C SER A 495 6.34 4.73 -14.90
N VAL A 496 6.93 5.44 -15.89
CA VAL A 496 8.10 6.33 -15.75
C VAL A 496 7.89 7.71 -16.37
N LEU A 497 6.86 7.88 -17.19
CA LEU A 497 6.42 9.13 -17.83
C LEU A 497 5.05 9.58 -17.31
N ASP A 498 4.91 10.86 -16.99
CA ASP A 498 3.64 11.54 -16.82
C ASP A 498 3.11 11.92 -18.21
N VAL A 499 2.18 11.11 -18.72
CA VAL A 499 1.52 11.33 -20.02
C VAL A 499 0.12 11.88 -19.75
N PRO A 500 -0.09 13.20 -19.92
CA PRO A 500 -1.38 13.80 -19.67
C PRO A 500 -2.44 13.30 -20.67
N ARG A 501 -3.72 13.46 -20.29
CA ARG A 501 -4.86 13.05 -21.14
C ARG A 501 -5.29 14.14 -22.12
N ASP A 502 -4.92 15.38 -21.85
CA ASP A 502 -5.09 16.52 -22.74
C ASP A 502 -3.81 16.74 -23.56
N ASP A 503 -3.76 17.81 -24.34
CA ASP A 503 -2.57 18.27 -25.07
C ASP A 503 -1.50 18.88 -24.14
N GLY A 504 -1.49 18.45 -22.87
CA GLY A 504 -0.45 18.81 -21.92
C GLY A 504 0.91 18.21 -22.29
N PRO A 505 1.99 18.73 -21.72
CA PRO A 505 3.32 18.23 -22.01
C PRO A 505 3.64 16.92 -21.31
N ILE A 506 4.32 16.00 -22.01
CA ILE A 506 4.82 14.74 -21.46
C ILE A 506 6.04 15.03 -20.58
N LYS A 507 6.02 14.53 -19.33
CA LYS A 507 7.11 14.79 -18.37
C LYS A 507 7.71 13.49 -17.87
N LEU A 508 8.98 13.54 -17.49
CA LEU A 508 9.56 12.48 -16.68
C LEU A 508 9.06 12.63 -15.25
N PHE A 509 8.68 11.53 -14.60
CA PHE A 509 8.44 11.60 -13.16
C PHE A 509 9.73 11.91 -12.38
N HIS A 510 10.89 11.50 -12.91
CA HIS A 510 12.17 11.82 -12.29
C HIS A 510 13.36 11.84 -13.27
N LEU A 511 14.34 12.71 -12.99
CA LEU A 511 15.59 12.86 -13.77
C LEU A 511 16.45 11.59 -13.77
N SER A 512 16.37 10.76 -12.73
CA SER A 512 17.14 9.50 -12.70
C SER A 512 16.78 8.55 -13.84
N PHE A 513 15.60 8.68 -14.45
CA PHE A 513 15.26 7.91 -15.66
C PHE A 513 16.07 8.40 -16.87
N ARG A 514 16.23 9.72 -17.02
CA ARG A 514 17.15 10.32 -18.02
C ARG A 514 18.57 9.82 -17.77
N ASP A 515 19.06 9.96 -16.53
CA ASP A 515 20.44 9.60 -16.20
C ASP A 515 20.69 8.10 -16.43
N PHE A 516 19.70 7.25 -16.16
CA PHE A 516 19.73 5.83 -16.49
C PHE A 516 19.89 5.59 -17.99
N LEU A 517 19.06 6.22 -18.83
CA LEU A 517 19.10 6.07 -20.28
C LEU A 517 20.38 6.62 -20.93
N LEU A 518 21.07 7.57 -20.31
CA LEU A 518 22.37 8.06 -20.75
C LEU A 518 23.53 7.14 -20.35
N SER A 519 23.30 6.25 -19.39
CA SER A 519 24.32 5.35 -18.86
C SER A 519 24.47 4.07 -19.70
N LYS A 520 25.56 3.33 -19.48
CA LYS A 520 25.75 2.00 -20.08
C LYS A 520 24.74 0.95 -19.58
N SER A 521 24.03 1.21 -18.47
CA SER A 521 23.05 0.27 -17.91
C SER A 521 21.81 0.11 -18.79
N ALA A 522 21.47 1.09 -19.61
CA ALA A 522 20.33 1.01 -20.53
C ALA A 522 20.54 0.03 -21.69
N GLY A 523 21.74 -0.57 -21.83
CA GLY A 523 22.04 -1.54 -22.87
C GLY A 523 21.80 -0.96 -24.27
N ASP A 524 21.02 -1.67 -25.08
CA ASP A 524 20.68 -1.26 -26.45
C ASP A 524 19.79 -0.01 -26.52
N LEU A 525 19.10 0.34 -25.42
CA LEU A 525 18.28 1.55 -25.32
C LEU A 525 19.09 2.77 -24.88
N LYS A 526 20.42 2.65 -24.74
CA LYS A 526 21.28 3.76 -24.35
C LYS A 526 21.16 4.90 -25.36
N VAL A 527 20.90 6.10 -24.83
CA VAL A 527 20.83 7.34 -25.61
C VAL A 527 22.21 8.01 -25.60
N ASP A 528 22.71 8.35 -26.78
CA ASP A 528 23.89 9.20 -26.92
C ASP A 528 23.49 10.67 -26.82
N GLU A 529 23.91 11.35 -25.75
CA GLU A 529 23.51 12.72 -25.44
C GLU A 529 23.89 13.70 -26.56
N ASN A 530 25.16 13.69 -26.97
CA ASN A 530 25.68 14.63 -27.96
C ASN A 530 25.03 14.44 -29.34
N SER A 531 24.93 13.20 -29.81
CA SER A 531 24.30 12.85 -31.09
C SER A 531 22.82 13.21 -31.09
N THR A 532 22.12 13.00 -29.99
CA THR A 532 20.69 13.32 -29.89
C THR A 532 20.47 14.84 -29.83
N HIS A 533 21.32 15.59 -29.11
CA HIS A 533 21.32 17.04 -29.17
C HIS A 533 21.59 17.57 -30.59
N ALA A 534 22.55 16.98 -31.33
CA ALA A 534 22.82 17.35 -32.73
C ALA A 534 21.59 17.14 -33.62
N LYS A 535 20.92 15.98 -33.50
CA LYS A 535 19.68 15.67 -34.25
C LYS A 535 18.57 16.67 -33.92
N LEU A 536 18.39 17.01 -32.65
CA LEU A 536 17.39 17.98 -32.20
C LEU A 536 17.69 19.40 -32.70
N ALA A 537 18.96 19.81 -32.75
CA ALA A 537 19.37 21.09 -33.31
C ALA A 537 19.00 21.17 -34.80
N SER A 538 19.44 20.19 -35.60
CA SER A 538 19.14 20.16 -37.05
C SER A 538 17.64 20.15 -37.33
N ARG A 539 16.86 19.32 -36.64
CA ARG A 539 15.41 19.26 -36.83
C ARG A 539 14.71 20.59 -36.52
N ARG A 540 15.17 21.30 -35.49
CA ARG A 540 14.63 22.63 -35.15
C ARG A 540 14.93 23.66 -36.21
N LEU A 541 16.16 23.68 -36.71
CA LEU A 541 16.53 24.62 -37.77
C LEU A 541 15.65 24.38 -38.99
N ARG A 542 15.55 23.13 -39.45
CA ARG A 542 14.64 22.77 -40.57
C ARG A 542 13.18 23.14 -40.32
N HIS A 543 12.67 22.91 -39.11
CA HIS A 543 11.32 23.32 -38.73
C HIS A 543 11.15 24.85 -38.84
N LEU A 544 12.10 25.60 -38.28
CA LEU A 544 12.09 27.05 -38.33
C LEU A 544 12.23 27.61 -39.76
N GLU A 545 12.95 26.94 -40.66
CA GLU A 545 13.06 27.38 -42.06
C GLU A 545 11.72 27.34 -42.81
N GLY A 546 10.81 26.45 -42.42
CA GLY A 546 9.46 26.36 -42.99
C GLY A 546 8.45 27.30 -42.33
N GLU A 547 8.61 27.57 -41.03
CA GLU A 547 7.63 28.31 -40.23
C GLU A 547 7.93 29.81 -40.08
N LEU A 548 9.21 30.20 -40.08
CA LEU A 548 9.59 31.59 -39.84
C LEU A 548 9.20 32.47 -41.03
N ARG A 549 8.36 33.46 -40.74
CA ARG A 549 8.01 34.55 -41.65
C ARG A 549 8.01 35.89 -40.92
N ILE A 550 8.28 36.95 -41.68
CA ILE A 550 8.10 38.33 -41.21
C ILE A 550 6.63 38.51 -40.80
N GLU A 551 6.40 39.18 -39.68
CA GLU A 551 5.05 39.41 -39.13
C GLU A 551 4.27 38.10 -38.83
N ILE A 552 4.91 37.11 -38.20
CA ILE A 552 4.25 35.82 -37.85
C ILE A 552 2.95 35.99 -37.04
N CYS A 553 2.89 37.00 -36.16
CA CYS A 553 1.71 37.35 -35.38
C CYS A 553 0.77 38.35 -36.09
N ASP A 554 1.03 38.67 -37.35
CA ASP A 554 0.32 39.66 -38.17
C ASP A 554 0.13 41.00 -37.43
N LEU A 555 1.21 41.57 -36.89
CA LEU A 555 1.14 42.78 -36.09
C LEU A 555 0.86 43.96 -37.02
N LYS A 556 -0.25 44.67 -36.80
CA LYS A 556 -0.68 45.81 -37.63
C LYS A 556 0.29 47.00 -37.64
N SER A 557 1.31 46.99 -36.78
CA SER A 557 2.32 48.04 -36.66
C SER A 557 3.70 47.41 -36.47
N PRO A 558 4.62 47.56 -37.43
CA PRO A 558 6.01 47.16 -37.27
C PRO A 558 6.61 47.86 -36.03
N GLY A 559 7.37 47.12 -35.22
CA GLY A 559 8.03 47.66 -34.02
C GLY A 559 7.15 47.70 -32.75
N ARG A 560 5.98 47.05 -32.74
CA ARG A 560 5.19 46.87 -31.51
C ARG A 560 6.02 46.15 -30.44
N SER A 561 6.03 46.68 -29.21
CA SER A 561 6.79 46.09 -28.11
C SER A 561 6.28 44.68 -27.80
N ARG A 562 7.19 43.74 -27.49
CA ARG A 562 6.83 42.39 -27.05
C ARG A 562 5.91 42.40 -25.82
N PHE A 563 6.06 43.38 -24.93
CA PHE A 563 5.21 43.53 -23.75
C PHE A 563 3.76 43.90 -24.09
N ASP A 564 3.51 44.45 -25.28
CA ASP A 564 2.19 44.86 -25.76
C ASP A 564 1.48 43.75 -26.57
N ILE A 565 2.10 42.57 -26.68
CA ILE A 565 1.54 41.38 -27.35
C ILE A 565 1.13 40.39 -26.27
N ASP A 566 -0.16 40.11 -26.19
CA ASP A 566 -0.71 39.13 -25.26
C ASP A 566 -0.27 37.69 -25.61
N GLN A 567 -0.24 36.84 -24.58
CA GLN A 567 0.23 35.46 -24.73
C GLN A 567 -0.72 34.61 -25.57
N ASP A 568 -2.01 34.95 -25.61
CA ASP A 568 -3.02 34.22 -26.40
C ASP A 568 -2.78 34.40 -27.90
N THR A 569 -2.47 35.63 -28.33
CA THR A 569 -2.08 35.93 -29.72
C THR A 569 -0.85 35.11 -30.12
N ILE A 570 0.14 35.01 -29.22
CA ILE A 570 1.35 34.21 -29.48
C ILE A 570 1.02 32.73 -29.58
N ASN A 571 0.23 32.19 -28.66
CA ASN A 571 -0.14 30.77 -28.67
C ASN A 571 -1.01 30.39 -29.87
N GLN A 572 -1.83 31.33 -30.37
CA GLN A 572 -2.65 31.13 -31.57
C GLN A 572 -1.85 31.21 -32.88
N LYS A 573 -0.82 32.07 -32.93
CA LYS A 573 -0.07 32.37 -34.16
C LYS A 573 1.25 31.63 -34.27
N ILE A 574 1.83 31.22 -33.14
CA ILE A 574 3.11 30.51 -33.07
C ILE A 574 2.86 29.19 -32.32
N PRO A 575 2.79 28.07 -33.04
CA PRO A 575 2.63 26.74 -32.43
C PRO A 575 3.70 26.44 -31.38
N HIS A 576 3.37 25.59 -30.41
CA HIS A 576 4.23 25.32 -29.26
C HIS A 576 5.61 24.77 -29.64
N GLU A 577 5.66 23.90 -30.64
CA GLU A 577 6.90 23.36 -31.22
C GLU A 577 7.76 24.45 -31.87
N THR A 578 7.14 25.44 -32.53
CA THR A 578 7.84 26.59 -33.13
C THR A 578 8.38 27.51 -32.04
N GLN A 579 7.59 27.81 -31.00
CA GLN A 579 8.07 28.57 -29.85
C GLN A 579 9.26 27.88 -29.16
N TYR A 580 9.20 26.57 -29.03
CA TYR A 580 10.26 25.77 -28.46
C TYR A 580 11.53 25.77 -29.34
N ALA A 581 11.38 25.55 -30.64
CA ALA A 581 12.49 25.60 -31.59
C ALA A 581 13.19 26.97 -31.56
N CYS A 582 12.44 28.07 -31.58
CA CYS A 582 12.96 29.43 -31.48
C CYS A 582 13.80 29.65 -30.21
N ARG A 583 13.34 29.15 -29.06
CA ARG A 583 14.01 29.38 -27.77
C ARG A 583 15.21 28.49 -27.53
N TYR A 584 15.20 27.28 -28.07
CA TYR A 584 16.12 26.23 -27.62
C TYR A 584 16.99 25.63 -28.72
N TRP A 585 16.96 26.07 -29.98
CA TRP A 585 17.88 25.53 -31.00
C TRP A 585 19.35 25.68 -30.58
N VAL A 586 19.76 26.84 -30.06
CA VAL A 586 21.13 27.10 -29.56
C VAL A 586 21.50 26.15 -28.41
N HIS A 587 20.56 25.89 -27.49
CA HIS A 587 20.79 24.96 -26.38
C HIS A 587 21.19 23.57 -26.90
N HIS A 588 20.55 23.09 -27.96
CA HIS A 588 20.88 21.79 -28.55
C HIS A 588 22.15 21.82 -29.41
N VAL A 589 22.46 22.94 -30.07
CA VAL A 589 23.77 23.10 -30.73
C VAL A 589 24.89 23.01 -29.70
N ILE A 590 24.78 23.72 -28.57
CA ILE A 590 25.78 23.64 -27.48
C ILE A 590 25.88 22.21 -26.93
N GLY A 591 24.74 21.59 -26.62
CA GLY A 591 24.68 20.22 -26.10
C GLY A 591 25.24 19.17 -27.06
N SER A 592 25.31 19.45 -28.36
CA SER A 592 25.91 18.53 -29.34
C SER A 592 27.43 18.46 -29.24
N GLY A 593 28.08 19.45 -28.61
CA GLY A 593 29.53 19.60 -28.62
C GLY A 593 30.12 19.93 -30.00
N LYS A 594 29.28 20.22 -31.01
CA LYS A 594 29.71 20.58 -32.36
C LYS A 594 30.43 21.94 -32.33
N GLN A 595 31.60 22.00 -32.95
CA GLN A 595 32.24 23.27 -33.29
C GLN A 595 31.66 23.79 -34.60
N LEU A 596 31.08 24.98 -34.56
CA LEU A 596 30.46 25.61 -35.73
C LEU A 596 31.51 25.99 -36.77
N GLN A 597 31.23 25.65 -38.03
CA GLN A 597 32.08 25.97 -39.18
C GLN A 597 31.32 26.78 -40.22
N ASP A 598 32.07 27.40 -41.13
CA ASP A 598 31.47 28.12 -42.23
C ASP A 598 30.70 27.18 -43.16
N ASN A 599 29.48 27.60 -43.52
CA ASN A 599 28.52 26.87 -44.35
C ASN A 599 27.85 25.65 -43.67
N ASP A 600 28.01 25.48 -42.37
CA ASP A 600 27.14 24.60 -41.59
C ASP A 600 25.66 25.04 -41.64
N GLU A 601 24.75 24.12 -41.33
CA GLU A 601 23.29 24.36 -41.26
C GLU A 601 22.97 25.58 -40.38
N GLU A 602 23.62 25.72 -39.23
CA GLU A 602 23.46 26.85 -38.32
C GLU A 602 23.87 28.19 -38.97
N HIS A 603 24.99 28.21 -39.70
CA HIS A 603 25.48 29.41 -40.38
C HIS A 603 24.55 29.76 -41.55
N GLN A 604 24.11 28.79 -42.34
CA GLN A 604 23.16 29.02 -43.43
C GLN A 604 21.83 29.57 -42.93
N PHE A 605 21.32 29.03 -41.82
CA PHE A 605 20.11 29.51 -41.16
C PHE A 605 20.25 30.98 -40.72
N LEU A 606 21.35 31.33 -40.03
CA LEU A 606 21.61 32.70 -39.60
C LEU A 606 21.74 33.67 -40.79
N LYS A 607 22.44 33.25 -41.86
CA LYS A 607 22.54 34.02 -43.11
C LYS A 607 21.17 34.30 -43.71
N ARG A 608 20.29 33.31 -43.73
CA ARG A 608 18.98 33.42 -44.39
C ARG A 608 17.99 34.30 -43.63
N PHE A 609 17.99 34.26 -42.30
CA PHE A 609 16.94 34.89 -41.50
C PHE A 609 17.38 36.11 -40.67
N PHE A 610 18.69 36.31 -40.46
CA PHE A 610 19.17 37.34 -39.54
C PHE A 610 20.31 38.21 -40.06
N LEU A 611 21.11 37.74 -41.01
CA LEU A 611 22.32 38.44 -41.48
C LEU A 611 22.22 39.02 -42.89
N ASN A 612 21.20 38.64 -43.65
CA ASN A 612 20.81 39.22 -44.94
C ASN A 612 19.45 39.87 -44.80
#